data_AF-A0A1J3D5I6-F1
#
_entry.id   AF-A0A1J3D5I6-F1
#
_cell.length_a   1.000
_cell.length_b   1.000
_cell.length_c   1.000
_cell.angle_alpha   90.00
_cell.angle_beta   90.00
_cell.angle_gamma   90.00
#
_symmetry.space_group_name_H-M   'P 1'
#
loop_
_entity.id
_entity.type
_entity.pdbx_description
1 polymer ?
#
loop_
_entity_poly.entity_id
_entity_poly.type
_entity_poly.pdbx_seq_one_letter_code
_entity_poly.pdbx_strand_id
1 'polypeptide(L)'
;CQICMRTDIISLDSYYKCVECDLKFHFECLQIPQCVVKKSYHIHPLVCKVFLAEDDLEYCGVCETMVHAKHHVYSCEECDFLGHIGCILREEQP
;
A
#
# COMPACT_ATOMS: atom_id res chain seq x y z
N CYS A 1 12.63 11.55 6.68
CA CYS A 1 11.21 11.63 6.29
C CYS A 1 10.73 13.08 6.30
N GLN A 2 9.91 13.51 5.32
CA GLN A 2 9.39 14.89 5.27
C GLN A 2 8.31 15.21 6.31
N ILE A 3 7.70 14.20 6.95
CA ILE A 3 6.68 14.41 7.99
C ILE A 3 7.34 14.66 9.35
N CYS A 4 8.23 13.77 9.79
CA CYS A 4 8.84 13.87 11.12
C CYS A 4 10.18 14.62 11.13
N MET A 5 10.74 14.97 9.96
CA MET A 5 12.05 15.63 9.79
C MET A 5 13.23 14.90 10.44
N ARG A 6 13.06 13.63 10.81
CA ARG A 6 14.12 12.77 11.36
C ARG A 6 14.72 11.87 10.28
N THR A 7 15.99 11.53 10.47
CA THR A 7 16.77 10.54 9.72
C THR A 7 16.78 9.16 10.36
N ASP A 8 16.28 9.06 11.59
CA ASP A 8 16.27 7.82 12.37
C ASP A 8 15.41 6.77 11.66
N ILE A 9 15.95 5.55 11.54
CA ILE A 9 15.28 4.38 10.98
C ILE A 9 14.14 4.04 11.94
N ILE A 10 12.94 4.53 11.65
CA ILE A 10 11.73 4.08 12.35
C ILE A 10 11.51 2.65 11.84
N SER A 11 12.08 1.69 12.58
CA SER A 11 11.72 0.28 12.77
C SER A 11 11.44 -0.68 11.60
N LEU A 12 11.27 -0.25 10.36
CA LEU A 12 11.09 -1.11 9.20
C LEU A 12 11.93 -0.53 8.07
N ASP A 13 12.71 -1.33 7.35
CA ASP A 13 13.42 -0.91 6.12
C ASP A 13 12.47 -0.48 4.98
N SER A 14 11.21 -0.16 5.29
CA SER A 14 10.14 0.22 4.40
C SER A 14 9.88 1.72 4.47
N TYR A 15 10.08 2.40 3.36
CA TYR A 15 9.78 3.82 3.19
C TYR A 15 9.03 4.02 1.88
N TYR A 16 8.20 5.06 1.81
CA TYR A 16 7.65 5.54 0.56
C TYR A 16 8.55 6.60 -0.02
N LYS A 17 8.80 6.51 -1.33
CA LYS A 17 9.52 7.51 -2.09
C LYS A 17 8.66 8.04 -3.21
N CYS A 18 8.49 9.35 -3.26
CA CYS A 18 8.06 10.02 -4.48
C CYS A 18 9.27 10.13 -5.42
N VAL A 19 9.19 9.52 -6.61
CA VAL A 19 10.31 9.55 -7.58
C VAL A 19 10.46 10.94 -8.20
N GLU A 20 9.35 11.61 -8.51
CA GLU A 20 9.35 12.93 -9.14
C GLU A 20 9.92 14.02 -8.23
N CYS A 21 9.54 14.01 -6.96
CA CYS A 21 9.95 15.03 -5.98
C CYS A 21 11.20 14.62 -5.17
N ASP A 22 11.71 13.40 -5.35
CA ASP A 22 12.77 12.76 -4.54
C ASP A 22 12.51 12.77 -3.01
N LEU A 23 11.24 12.88 -2.60
CA LEU A 23 10.84 12.93 -1.19
C LEU A 23 10.69 11.52 -0.61
N LYS A 24 11.15 11.33 0.63
CA LYS A 24 11.02 10.07 1.38
C LYS A 24 10.15 10.22 2.61
N PHE A 25 9.34 9.21 2.89
CA PHE A 25 8.42 9.14 4.02
C PHE A 25 8.60 7.80 4.73
N HIS A 26 8.71 7.81 6.06
CA HIS A 26 8.65 6.56 6.82
C HIS A 26 7.25 6.00 6.71
N PHE A 27 7.14 4.67 6.66
CA PHE A 27 5.85 4.00 6.55
C PHE A 27 4.93 4.36 7.71
N GLU A 28 5.47 4.40 8.94
CA GLU A 28 4.75 4.74 10.17
C GLU A 28 4.29 6.20 10.20
N CYS A 29 5.05 7.10 9.56
CA CYS A 29 4.67 8.51 9.50
C CYS A 29 3.47 8.77 8.57
N LEU A 30 3.17 7.86 7.64
CA LEU A 30 2.05 8.01 6.70
C LEU A 30 0.69 7.65 7.31
N GLN A 31 0.66 7.13 8.54
CA GLN A 31 -0.57 6.74 9.22
C GLN A 31 -1.45 5.83 8.35
N ILE A 32 -0.83 4.95 7.53
CA ILE A 32 -1.54 4.02 6.65
C ILE A 32 -2.39 3.08 7.53
N PRO A 33 -3.71 3.01 7.32
CA PRO A 33 -4.58 2.13 8.09
C PRO A 33 -4.18 0.67 7.91
N GLN A 34 -4.03 -0.09 8.99
CA GLN A 34 -3.73 -1.52 8.89
C GLN A 34 -4.87 -2.29 8.20
N CYS A 35 -6.11 -1.85 8.36
CA CYS A 35 -7.29 -2.45 7.75
C CYS A 35 -8.23 -1.35 7.22
N VAL A 36 -8.84 -1.60 6.06
CA VAL A 36 -9.91 -0.78 5.50
C VAL A 36 -11.10 -1.67 5.15
N VAL A 37 -12.31 -1.12 5.26
CA VAL A 37 -13.55 -1.85 4.99
C VAL A 37 -14.35 -1.14 3.92
N LYS A 38 -15.14 -1.91 3.15
CA LYS A 38 -16.17 -1.42 2.22
C LYS A 38 -15.67 -0.32 1.27
N LYS A 39 -15.03 -0.73 0.18
CA LYS A 39 -14.69 0.15 -0.95
C LYS A 39 -15.70 -0.04 -2.08
N SER A 40 -15.86 0.98 -2.93
CA SER A 40 -16.76 0.94 -4.10
C SER A 40 -16.52 -0.28 -5.00
N TYR A 41 -15.26 -0.64 -5.19
CA TYR A 41 -14.79 -1.76 -6.01
C TYR A 41 -14.59 -3.07 -5.23
N HIS A 42 -14.72 -3.08 -3.89
CA HIS A 42 -14.53 -4.30 -3.10
C HIS A 42 -15.25 -4.29 -1.74
N ILE A 43 -15.96 -5.37 -1.41
CA ILE A 43 -16.87 -5.42 -0.26
C ILE A 43 -16.26 -5.98 1.03
N HIS A 44 -15.26 -6.86 0.94
CA HIS A 44 -14.64 -7.47 2.12
C HIS A 44 -13.61 -6.53 2.75
N PRO A 45 -13.23 -6.76 4.03
CA PRO A 45 -12.11 -6.07 4.65
C PRO A 45 -10.80 -6.34 3.91
N LEU A 46 -9.99 -5.29 3.77
CA LEU A 46 -8.66 -5.37 3.19
C LEU A 46 -7.61 -5.07 4.25
N VAL A 47 -6.61 -5.93 4.36
CA VAL A 47 -5.51 -5.80 5.33
C VAL A 47 -4.23 -5.40 4.61
N CYS A 48 -3.53 -4.43 5.18
CA CYS A 48 -2.22 -4.00 4.70
C CYS A 48 -1.14 -5.02 5.12
N LYS A 49 -0.47 -5.63 4.13
CA LYS A 49 0.63 -6.58 4.36
C LYS A 49 1.72 -6.46 3.30
N VAL A 50 2.89 -7.04 3.56
CA VAL A 50 3.95 -7.17 2.56
C VAL A 50 3.55 -8.24 1.56
N PHE A 51 3.57 -7.90 0.27
CA PHE A 51 3.33 -8.86 -0.80
C PHE A 51 4.55 -9.77 -0.97
N LEU A 52 4.38 -11.06 -0.67
CA LEU A 52 5.38 -12.08 -0.90
C LEU A 52 4.99 -12.81 -2.19
N ALA A 53 5.57 -12.41 -3.32
CA ALA A 53 5.36 -13.13 -4.57
C ALA A 53 6.20 -14.41 -4.52
N GLU A 54 5.55 -15.57 -4.70
CA GLU A 54 6.26 -16.85 -4.75
C GLU A 54 6.63 -17.28 -6.18
N ASP A 55 5.87 -16.90 -7.21
CA ASP A 55 6.25 -17.05 -8.63
C ASP A 55 5.25 -16.39 -9.62
N ASP A 56 4.07 -15.94 -9.15
CA ASP A 56 3.01 -15.39 -10.01
C ASP A 56 3.04 -13.85 -10.15
N LEU A 57 2.70 -13.39 -11.36
CA LEU A 57 2.48 -11.97 -11.65
C LEU A 57 1.09 -11.56 -11.16
N GLU A 58 1.07 -10.83 -10.05
CA GLU A 58 -0.16 -10.25 -9.51
C GLU A 58 -0.40 -8.83 -10.00
N TYR A 59 -1.68 -8.49 -10.18
CA TYR A 59 -2.12 -7.17 -10.65
C TYR A 59 -3.04 -6.52 -9.64
N CYS A 60 -2.96 -5.19 -9.53
CA CYS A 60 -3.87 -4.44 -8.68
C CYS A 60 -5.28 -4.47 -9.26
N GLY A 61 -6.27 -4.90 -8.47
CA GLY A 61 -7.68 -4.95 -8.86
C GLY A 61 -8.37 -3.58 -9.04
N VAL A 62 -7.63 -2.47 -9.04
CA VAL A 62 -8.15 -1.11 -9.24
C VAL A 62 -7.57 -0.45 -10.48
N CYS A 63 -6.24 -0.47 -10.64
CA CYS A 63 -5.57 0.17 -11.79
C CYS A 63 -5.05 -0.84 -12.82
N GLU A 64 -5.21 -2.14 -12.58
CA GLU A 64 -4.80 -3.23 -13.46
C GLU A 64 -3.30 -3.23 -13.79
N THR A 65 -2.48 -2.61 -12.94
CA THR A 65 -1.01 -2.62 -13.08
C THR A 65 -0.35 -3.58 -12.09
N MET A 66 0.84 -4.04 -12.45
CA MET A 66 1.58 -5.07 -11.73
C MET A 66 1.88 -4.66 -10.28
N VAL A 67 1.81 -5.63 -9.38
CA VAL A 67 2.24 -5.52 -8.00
C VAL A 67 3.62 -6.13 -7.83
N HIS A 68 4.53 -5.36 -7.24
CA HIS A 68 5.90 -5.79 -7.03
C HIS A 68 6.05 -6.55 -5.71
N ALA A 69 6.77 -7.68 -5.76
CA ALA A 69 7.17 -8.42 -4.57
C ALA A 69 7.91 -7.53 -3.56
N LYS A 70 7.73 -7.81 -2.27
CA LYS A 70 8.29 -7.06 -1.13
C LYS A 70 7.74 -5.64 -0.94
N HIS A 71 6.76 -5.22 -1.75
CA HIS A 71 6.04 -3.97 -1.51
C HIS A 71 4.81 -4.21 -0.62
N HIS A 72 4.42 -3.18 0.13
CA HIS A 72 3.18 -3.22 0.90
C HIS A 72 1.96 -3.07 -0.02
N VAL A 73 0.95 -3.89 0.23
CA VAL A 73 -0.33 -3.93 -0.50
C VAL A 73 -1.47 -4.10 0.48
N TYR A 74 -2.67 -3.74 0.04
CA TYR A 74 -3.89 -4.24 0.66
C TYR A 74 -4.30 -5.54 -0.01
N SER A 75 -4.54 -6.58 0.78
CA SER A 75 -5.09 -7.84 0.30
C SER A 75 -6.36 -8.18 1.07
N CYS A 76 -7.33 -8.77 0.37
CA CYS A 76 -8.45 -9.45 1.00
C CYS A 76 -7.98 -10.81 1.55
N GLU A 77 -8.52 -11.21 2.70
CA GLU A 77 -8.29 -12.55 3.26
C GLU A 77 -9.40 -13.55 2.86
N GLU A 78 -10.50 -13.04 2.30
CA GLU A 78 -11.67 -13.82 1.88
C GLU A 78 -11.65 -14.16 0.38
N CYS A 79 -10.87 -13.44 -0.43
CA CYS A 79 -10.73 -13.69 -1.87
C CYS A 79 -9.39 -13.17 -2.41
N ASP A 80 -9.12 -13.40 -3.69
CA ASP A 80 -7.84 -13.06 -4.35
C ASP A 80 -7.71 -11.56 -4.71
N PHE A 81 -8.48 -10.68 -4.05
CA PHE A 81 -8.39 -9.25 -4.31
C PHE A 81 -7.15 -8.66 -3.66
N LEU A 82 -6.37 -7.92 -4.43
CA LEU A 82 -5.23 -7.16 -3.95
C LEU A 82 -5.13 -5.80 -4.65
N GLY A 83 -4.51 -4.82 -3.99
CA GLY A 83 -4.30 -3.52 -4.59
C GLY A 83 -3.18 -2.71 -3.96
N HIS A 84 -2.64 -1.78 -4.76
CA HIS A 84 -1.66 -0.82 -4.26
C HIS A 84 -2.28 0.05 -3.17
N ILE A 85 -1.50 0.37 -2.12
CA ILE A 85 -1.95 1.24 -1.03
C ILE A 85 -2.54 2.55 -1.54
N GLY A 86 -1.87 3.20 -2.51
CA GLY A 86 -2.35 4.45 -3.09
C GLY A 86 -3.66 4.30 -3.89
N CYS A 87 -3.92 3.15 -4.50
CA CYS A 87 -5.19 2.91 -5.20
C CYS A 87 -6.34 2.71 -4.20
N ILE A 88 -6.05 2.03 -3.08
CA ILE A 88 -7.07 1.72 -2.09
C ILE A 88 -7.44 2.92 -1.20
N LEU A 89 -6.45 3.75 -0.87
CA LEU A 89 -6.62 4.91 -0.02
C LEU A 89 -7.06 6.17 -0.76
N ARG A 90 -7.01 6.21 -2.10
CA ARG A 90 -7.60 7.32 -2.86
C ARG A 90 -9.08 7.42 -2.51
N GLU A 91 -9.50 8.58 -2.04
CA GLU A 91 -10.91 8.94 -2.00
C GLU A 91 -11.38 9.10 -3.45
N GLU A 92 -12.49 8.46 -3.80
CA GLU A 92 -13.17 8.79 -5.06
C GLU A 92 -13.60 10.25 -4.93
N GLN A 93 -13.12 11.11 -5.84
CA GLN A 93 -13.68 12.46 -5.93
C GLN A 93 -15.17 12.32 -6.27
N PRO A 94 -16.06 13.01 -5.54
CA PRO A 94 -17.50 12.98 -5.79
C PRO A 94 -17.86 13.47 -7.19
#